data_AF-A0A3N9NAR2-F1
#
_entry.id   AF-A0A3N9NAR2-F1
#
_cell.length_a   1.000
_cell.length_b   1.000
_cell.length_c   1.000
_cell.angle_alpha   90.00
_cell.angle_beta   90.00
_cell.angle_gamma   90.00
#
_symmetry.space_group_name_H-M   'P 1'
#
loop_
_entity.id
_entity.type
_entity.pdbx_description
1 polymer ?
#
loop_
_entity_poly.entity_id
_entity_poly.type
_entity_poly.pdbx_seq_one_letter_code
_entity_poly.pdbx_strand_id
1 'polypeptide(L)'
;MKNLAGIMILILFVTFTVEAKMLAVDEARLNTFMTNIDLSLNSENDGVRFWAMFLLARLKSDMPEIDLTRFNRTLTRMVDRDKEELLRVNAKMTYLYLNEPELVKEVRVLDRENPLIFYAQLYLAKYNEKFNLENVSTLEQIKELSNQIEELEKQM
;
A
#
# COMPACT_ATOMS: atom_id res chain seq x y z
N MET A 1 -19.46 7.31 -68.97
CA MET A 1 -19.97 7.37 -67.58
C MET A 1 -20.65 6.05 -67.26
N LYS A 2 -19.98 5.19 -66.49
CA LYS A 2 -20.54 4.04 -65.76
C LYS A 2 -19.40 3.36 -65.00
N ASN A 3 -19.51 3.41 -63.68
CA ASN A 3 -19.04 2.42 -62.71
C ASN A 3 -17.53 2.35 -62.40
N LEU A 4 -16.99 3.43 -61.84
CA LEU A 4 -15.84 3.40 -60.92
C LEU A 4 -16.38 3.44 -59.48
N ALA A 5 -16.95 2.33 -59.02
CA ALA A 5 -17.44 2.17 -57.64
C ALA A 5 -17.36 0.70 -57.22
N GLY A 6 -16.20 0.09 -57.45
CA GLY A 6 -16.01 -1.34 -57.21
C GLY A 6 -14.54 -1.66 -57.07
N ILE A 7 -14.00 -1.35 -55.90
CA ILE A 7 -12.97 -2.05 -55.12
C ILE A 7 -12.65 -1.08 -53.96
N MET A 8 -13.55 -1.05 -52.98
CA MET A 8 -13.17 -0.71 -51.61
C MET A 8 -13.58 -1.92 -50.78
N ILE A 9 -12.82 -3.00 -50.96
CA ILE A 9 -12.94 -4.20 -50.14
C ILE A 9 -12.38 -3.84 -48.76
N LEU A 10 -13.31 -3.53 -47.86
CA LEU A 10 -13.40 -4.14 -46.54
C LEU A 10 -12.08 -4.26 -45.76
N ILE A 11 -11.52 -3.13 -45.31
CA ILE A 11 -10.72 -3.15 -44.07
C ILE A 11 -11.72 -2.93 -42.93
N LEU A 12 -12.36 -4.02 -42.52
CA LEU A 12 -13.23 -4.03 -41.35
C LEU A 12 -12.79 -5.19 -40.44
N PHE A 13 -12.24 -4.79 -39.29
CA PHE A 13 -12.21 -5.55 -38.04
C PHE A 13 -11.43 -6.86 -37.98
N VAL A 14 -10.10 -6.79 -37.81
CA VAL A 14 -9.36 -7.77 -37.01
C VAL A 14 -8.22 -7.08 -36.25
N THR A 15 -8.54 -6.27 -35.25
CA THR A 15 -7.56 -5.92 -34.18
C THR A 15 -8.17 -5.80 -32.78
N PHE A 16 -9.49 -5.60 -32.62
CA PHE A 16 -10.08 -5.36 -31.29
C PHE A 16 -10.40 -6.60 -30.43
N THR A 17 -10.27 -7.83 -30.96
CA THR A 17 -10.60 -9.04 -30.18
C THR A 17 -9.47 -9.52 -29.27
N VAL A 18 -8.23 -9.06 -29.49
CA VAL A 18 -7.07 -9.48 -28.69
C VAL A 18 -6.95 -8.63 -27.41
N GLU A 19 -7.17 -7.31 -27.50
CA GLU A 19 -7.13 -6.40 -26.35
C GLU A 19 -8.27 -6.67 -25.37
N ALA A 20 -9.52 -6.82 -25.85
CA ALA A 20 -10.65 -7.12 -24.97
C ALA A 20 -10.48 -8.47 -24.24
N LYS A 21 -9.86 -9.46 -24.88
CA LYS A 21 -9.62 -10.78 -24.28
C LYS A 21 -8.46 -10.75 -23.28
N MET A 22 -7.42 -9.96 -23.52
CA MET A 22 -6.34 -9.76 -22.53
C MET A 22 -6.81 -8.90 -21.35
N LEU A 23 -7.56 -7.82 -21.60
CA LEU A 23 -8.16 -6.97 -20.56
C LEU A 23 -9.14 -7.75 -19.68
N ALA A 24 -10.00 -8.59 -20.28
CA ALA A 24 -10.93 -9.45 -19.53
C ALA A 24 -10.23 -10.52 -18.68
N VAL A 25 -9.07 -11.03 -19.15
CA VAL A 25 -8.24 -11.97 -18.38
C VAL A 25 -7.58 -11.25 -17.19
N ASP A 26 -7.14 -10.01 -17.37
CA ASP A 26 -6.55 -9.21 -16.29
C ASP A 26 -7.58 -8.83 -15.21
N GLU A 27 -8.80 -8.48 -15.62
CA GLU A 27 -9.88 -8.17 -14.67
C GLU A 27 -10.31 -9.42 -13.87
N ALA A 28 -10.46 -10.58 -14.52
CA ALA A 28 -10.79 -11.83 -13.84
C ALA A 28 -9.70 -12.26 -12.84
N ARG A 29 -8.43 -12.06 -13.19
CA ARG A 29 -7.29 -12.30 -12.30
C ARG A 29 -7.29 -11.35 -11.11
N LEU A 30 -7.52 -10.06 -11.35
CA LEU A 30 -7.61 -9.06 -10.28
C LEU A 30 -8.78 -9.38 -9.34
N ASN A 31 -9.94 -9.75 -9.86
CA ASN A 31 -11.10 -10.15 -9.06
C ASN A 31 -10.83 -11.41 -8.23
N THR A 32 -10.13 -12.39 -8.80
CA THR A 32 -9.69 -13.60 -8.08
C THR A 32 -8.74 -13.23 -6.95
N PHE A 33 -7.75 -12.38 -7.24
CA PHE A 33 -6.82 -11.87 -6.23
C PHE A 33 -7.55 -11.14 -5.10
N MET A 34 -8.44 -10.20 -5.41
CA MET A 34 -9.23 -9.47 -4.42
C MET A 34 -10.09 -10.40 -3.56
N THR A 35 -10.67 -11.45 -4.15
CA THR A 35 -11.45 -12.47 -3.42
C THR A 35 -10.57 -13.26 -2.45
N ASN A 36 -9.38 -13.68 -2.88
CA ASN A 36 -8.44 -14.39 -2.03
C ASN A 36 -7.92 -13.54 -0.87
N ILE A 37 -7.72 -12.23 -1.09
CA ILE A 37 -7.38 -11.28 -0.03
C ILE A 37 -8.52 -11.18 0.99
N ASP A 38 -9.77 -11.07 0.54
CA ASP A 38 -10.93 -10.98 1.44
C ASP A 38 -11.04 -12.23 2.33
N LEU A 39 -10.84 -13.42 1.75
CA LEU A 39 -10.78 -14.69 2.52
C LEU A 39 -9.62 -14.68 3.52
N SER A 40 -8.45 -14.19 3.10
CA SER A 40 -7.24 -14.19 3.92
C SER A 40 -7.33 -13.20 5.10
N LEU A 41 -7.97 -12.04 4.93
CA LEU A 41 -8.23 -11.09 6.01
C LEU A 41 -9.20 -11.63 7.08
N ASN A 42 -9.96 -12.67 6.76
CA ASN A 42 -10.86 -13.37 7.69
C ASN A 42 -10.26 -14.67 8.24
N SER A 43 -8.98 -14.96 7.97
CA SER A 43 -8.33 -16.17 8.46
C SER A 43 -8.08 -16.13 9.97
N GLU A 44 -8.19 -17.27 10.64
CA GLU A 44 -7.79 -17.45 12.05
C GLU A 44 -6.26 -17.32 12.25
N ASN A 45 -5.47 -17.45 11.17
CA ASN A 45 -4.02 -17.35 11.23
C ASN A 45 -3.55 -15.89 11.13
N ASP A 46 -2.81 -15.46 12.14
CA ASP A 46 -2.35 -14.07 12.29
C ASP A 46 -1.38 -13.66 11.18
N GLY A 47 -0.49 -14.58 10.78
CA GLY A 47 0.43 -14.38 9.67
C GLY A 47 -0.30 -14.22 8.34
N VAL A 48 -1.38 -14.99 8.11
CA VAL A 48 -2.20 -14.86 6.89
C VAL A 48 -2.88 -13.50 6.82
N ARG A 49 -3.47 -13.03 7.94
CA ARG A 49 -4.08 -11.68 8.00
C ARG A 49 -3.03 -10.58 7.79
N PHE A 50 -1.87 -10.71 8.42
CA PHE A 50 -0.74 -9.79 8.27
C PHE A 50 -0.30 -9.64 6.80
N TRP A 51 -0.06 -10.76 6.13
CA TRP A 51 0.36 -10.77 4.73
C TRP A 51 -0.74 -10.27 3.79
N ALA A 52 -2.02 -10.57 4.06
CA ALA A 52 -3.13 -10.06 3.27
C ALA A 52 -3.20 -8.52 3.29
N MET A 53 -3.00 -7.91 4.45
CA MET A 53 -2.93 -6.44 4.55
C MET A 53 -1.73 -5.87 3.78
N PHE A 54 -0.55 -6.51 3.88
CA PHE A 54 0.62 -6.09 3.11
C PHE A 54 0.40 -6.20 1.59
N LEU A 55 -0.27 -7.26 1.13
CA LEU A 55 -0.61 -7.44 -0.27
C LEU A 55 -1.61 -6.38 -0.78
N LEU A 56 -2.53 -5.91 0.05
CA LEU A 56 -3.38 -4.76 -0.28
C LEU A 56 -2.57 -3.48 -0.44
N ALA A 57 -1.65 -3.21 0.48
CA ALA A 57 -0.76 -2.06 0.39
C ALA A 57 0.12 -2.14 -0.87
N ARG A 58 0.64 -3.33 -1.21
CA ARG A 58 1.39 -3.56 -2.45
C ARG A 58 0.54 -3.27 -3.68
N LEU A 59 -0.68 -3.80 -3.75
CA LEU A 59 -1.60 -3.56 -4.86
C LEU A 59 -1.90 -2.06 -5.02
N LYS A 60 -2.17 -1.35 -3.93
CA LYS A 60 -2.41 0.10 -3.95
C LYS A 60 -1.17 0.89 -4.37
N SER A 61 0.01 0.46 -3.92
CA SER A 61 1.28 1.02 -4.39
C SER A 61 1.41 0.84 -5.90
N ASP A 62 1.28 -0.38 -6.40
CA ASP A 62 1.47 -0.68 -7.83
C ASP A 62 0.39 -0.03 -8.71
N MET A 63 -0.83 0.15 -8.19
CA MET A 63 -1.97 0.75 -8.89
C MET A 63 -2.63 1.85 -8.03
N PRO A 64 -2.07 3.08 -7.95
CA PRO A 64 -2.55 4.13 -7.04
C PRO A 64 -4.03 4.50 -7.20
N GLU A 65 -4.56 4.38 -8.42
CA GLU A 65 -5.96 4.72 -8.74
C GLU A 65 -6.94 3.57 -8.50
N ILE A 66 -6.48 2.38 -8.07
CA ILE A 66 -7.38 1.25 -7.84
C ILE A 66 -8.31 1.51 -6.66
N ASP A 67 -9.60 1.19 -6.86
CA ASP A 67 -10.61 1.23 -5.81
C ASP A 67 -10.52 -0.04 -4.95
N LEU A 68 -10.16 0.16 -3.68
CA LEU A 68 -10.05 -0.90 -2.68
C LEU A 68 -11.02 -0.67 -1.50
N THR A 69 -12.02 0.21 -1.68
CA THR A 69 -13.00 0.56 -0.64
C THR A 69 -13.77 -0.66 -0.12
N ARG A 70 -13.91 -1.72 -0.92
CA ARG A 70 -14.51 -3.00 -0.49
C ARG A 70 -13.88 -3.59 0.76
N PHE A 71 -12.59 -3.30 1.03
CA PHE A 71 -11.86 -3.83 2.19
C PHE A 71 -12.01 -2.95 3.44
N ASN A 72 -12.52 -1.72 3.33
CA ASN A 72 -12.59 -0.76 4.43
C ASN A 72 -13.36 -1.29 5.65
N ARG A 73 -14.50 -1.96 5.42
CA ARG A 73 -15.31 -2.55 6.50
C ARG A 73 -14.53 -3.63 7.26
N THR A 74 -13.83 -4.50 6.54
CA THR A 74 -13.03 -5.59 7.10
C THR A 74 -11.86 -5.03 7.91
N LEU A 75 -11.14 -4.05 7.37
CA LEU A 75 -10.02 -3.40 8.06
C LEU A 75 -10.48 -2.65 9.31
N THR A 76 -11.59 -1.90 9.25
CA THR A 76 -12.14 -1.20 10.42
C THR A 76 -12.51 -2.19 11.54
N ARG A 77 -13.17 -3.30 11.18
CA ARG A 77 -13.48 -4.37 12.16
C ARG A 77 -12.21 -4.94 12.79
N MET A 78 -11.13 -5.14 12.02
CA MET A 78 -9.84 -5.61 12.55
C MET A 78 -9.22 -4.58 13.49
N VAL A 79 -9.26 -3.29 13.17
CA VAL A 79 -8.80 -2.22 14.07
C VAL A 79 -9.47 -2.31 15.44
N ASP A 80 -10.78 -2.58 15.46
CA ASP A 80 -11.56 -2.58 16.70
C ASP A 80 -11.45 -3.90 17.49
N ARG A 81 -11.28 -5.03 16.80
CA ARG A 81 -11.58 -6.36 17.38
C ARG A 81 -10.54 -7.45 17.09
N ASP A 82 -9.49 -7.19 16.32
CA ASP A 82 -8.45 -8.22 16.13
C ASP A 82 -7.79 -8.52 17.48
N LYS A 83 -7.58 -9.80 17.76
CA LYS A 83 -7.01 -10.27 19.03
C LYS A 83 -5.57 -9.76 19.20
N GLU A 84 -4.81 -9.66 18.10
CA GLU A 84 -3.41 -9.26 18.12
C GLU A 84 -3.27 -7.74 17.98
N GLU A 85 -2.56 -7.10 18.91
CA GLU A 85 -2.43 -5.64 18.92
C GLU A 85 -1.71 -5.11 17.68
N LEU A 86 -0.67 -5.81 17.26
CA LEU A 86 0.08 -5.48 16.05
C LEU A 86 -0.81 -5.53 14.80
N LEU A 87 -1.75 -6.48 14.74
CA LEU A 87 -2.69 -6.56 13.62
C LEU A 87 -3.71 -5.42 13.65
N ARG A 88 -4.16 -4.99 14.83
CA ARG A 88 -5.01 -3.78 14.95
C ARG A 88 -4.30 -2.54 14.41
N VAL A 89 -3.03 -2.34 14.79
CA VAL A 89 -2.22 -1.23 14.30
C VAL A 89 -2.01 -1.32 12.78
N ASN A 90 -1.59 -2.48 12.27
CA ASN A 90 -1.34 -2.66 10.84
C ASN A 90 -2.63 -2.55 10.00
N ALA A 91 -3.78 -2.98 10.52
CA ALA A 91 -5.08 -2.77 9.89
C ALA A 91 -5.42 -1.27 9.78
N LYS A 92 -5.14 -0.50 10.83
CA LYS A 92 -5.32 0.96 10.82
C LYS A 92 -4.40 1.60 9.78
N MET A 93 -3.12 1.22 9.78
CA MET A 93 -2.16 1.78 8.81
C MET A 93 -2.52 1.42 7.37
N THR A 94 -2.95 0.18 7.13
CA THR A 94 -3.44 -0.26 5.81
C THR A 94 -4.66 0.54 5.40
N TYR A 95 -5.66 0.67 6.29
CA TYR A 95 -6.85 1.48 6.02
C TYR A 95 -6.49 2.91 5.61
N LEU A 96 -5.60 3.57 6.36
CA LEU A 96 -5.15 4.93 6.02
C LEU A 96 -4.45 4.96 4.67
N TYR A 97 -3.51 4.04 4.42
CA TYR A 97 -2.77 3.96 3.17
C TYR A 97 -3.68 3.74 1.94
N LEU A 98 -4.76 2.97 2.08
CA LEU A 98 -5.72 2.76 0.99
C LEU A 98 -6.57 3.99 0.68
N ASN A 99 -6.81 4.85 1.67
CA ASN A 99 -7.78 5.94 1.59
C ASN A 99 -7.15 7.35 1.61
N GLU A 100 -5.84 7.46 1.85
CA GLU A 100 -5.09 8.72 1.83
C GLU A 100 -4.05 8.73 0.71
N PRO A 101 -4.37 9.31 -0.46
CA PRO A 101 -3.49 9.27 -1.64
C PRO A 101 -2.09 9.84 -1.41
N GLU A 102 -1.94 10.79 -0.49
CA GLU A 102 -0.63 11.38 -0.19
C GLU A 102 0.33 10.37 0.45
N LEU A 103 -0.17 9.44 1.29
CA LEU A 103 0.68 8.38 1.86
C LEU A 103 1.23 7.44 0.78
N VAL A 104 0.47 7.17 -0.27
CA VAL A 104 0.89 6.32 -1.40
C VAL A 104 1.97 7.00 -2.25
N LYS A 105 2.01 8.34 -2.26
CA LYS A 105 3.07 9.11 -2.92
C LYS A 105 4.34 9.15 -2.09
N GLU A 106 4.21 9.23 -0.76
CA GLU A 106 5.34 9.33 0.17
C GLU A 106 6.00 7.98 0.45
N VAL A 107 5.20 6.93 0.66
CA VAL A 107 5.68 5.58 0.97
C VAL A 107 5.24 4.64 -0.13
N ARG A 108 6.20 3.97 -0.75
CA ARG A 108 5.97 2.99 -1.81
C ARG A 108 6.40 1.62 -1.32
N VAL A 109 5.61 0.60 -1.62
CA VAL A 109 6.02 -0.78 -1.34
C VAL A 109 7.10 -1.18 -2.35
N LEU A 110 8.29 -1.57 -1.87
CA LEU A 110 9.42 -1.95 -2.72
C LEU A 110 9.37 -3.43 -3.11
N ASP A 111 10.06 -3.80 -4.19
CA ASP A 111 10.15 -5.19 -4.64
C ASP A 111 10.87 -6.05 -3.59
N ARG A 112 10.24 -7.17 -3.21
CA ARG A 112 10.73 -8.10 -2.17
C ARG A 112 10.93 -7.44 -0.81
N GLU A 113 10.21 -6.36 -0.53
CA GLU A 113 10.26 -5.67 0.74
C GLU A 113 9.81 -6.56 1.90
N ASN A 114 10.44 -6.37 3.06
CA ASN A 114 9.98 -6.94 4.31
C ASN A 114 8.75 -6.14 4.81
N PRO A 115 7.58 -6.77 5.00
CA PRO A 115 6.37 -6.07 5.43
C PRO A 115 6.52 -5.27 6.73
N LEU A 116 7.37 -5.72 7.66
CA LEU A 116 7.62 -4.99 8.91
C LEU A 116 8.34 -3.66 8.66
N ILE A 117 9.25 -3.62 7.70
CA ILE A 117 9.94 -2.39 7.30
C ILE A 117 8.95 -1.42 6.67
N PHE A 118 8.10 -1.91 5.76
CA PHE A 118 7.04 -1.11 5.15
C PHE A 118 6.12 -0.47 6.20
N TYR A 119 5.58 -1.26 7.15
CA TYR A 119 4.68 -0.69 8.17
C TYR A 119 5.38 0.29 9.10
N ALA A 120 6.67 0.09 9.41
CA ALA A 120 7.45 1.05 10.18
C ALA A 120 7.61 2.38 9.42
N GLN A 121 7.95 2.34 8.13
CA GLN A 121 8.04 3.53 7.28
C GLN A 121 6.70 4.24 7.15
N LEU A 122 5.62 3.48 6.92
CA LEU A 122 4.27 4.01 6.81
C LEU A 122 3.80 4.69 8.10
N TYR A 123 4.12 4.10 9.25
CA TYR A 123 3.85 4.71 10.55
C TYR A 123 4.61 6.02 10.73
N LEU A 124 5.90 6.04 10.37
CA LEU A 124 6.71 7.25 10.39
C LEU A 124 6.08 8.30 9.47
N ALA A 125 5.91 8.04 8.18
CA ALA A 125 5.28 8.98 7.24
C ALA A 125 3.98 9.60 7.78
N LYS A 126 3.06 8.77 8.30
CA LYS A 126 1.78 9.25 8.82
C LYS A 126 1.89 10.13 10.07
N TYR A 127 2.84 9.86 10.96
CA TYR A 127 2.87 10.48 12.29
C TYR A 127 4.10 11.35 12.55
N ASN A 128 5.11 11.38 11.67
CA ASN A 128 6.35 12.11 11.89
C ASN A 128 6.15 13.64 11.77
N GLU A 129 5.17 14.13 10.99
CA GLU A 129 4.76 15.55 11.07
C GLU A 129 4.22 15.94 12.46
N LYS A 130 3.65 14.97 13.21
CA LYS A 130 3.12 15.20 14.56
C LYS A 130 4.20 15.10 15.65
N PHE A 131 5.31 14.41 15.38
CA PHE A 131 6.46 14.30 16.31
C PHE A 131 7.52 15.40 16.09
N ASN A 132 7.49 16.12 14.97
CA ASN A 132 8.47 17.15 14.61
C ASN A 132 8.29 18.51 15.31
N LEU A 133 7.35 18.66 16.24
CA LEU A 133 7.21 19.89 17.04
C LEU A 133 7.47 19.73 18.55
N GLU A 134 7.63 18.50 19.06
CA GLU A 134 7.90 18.25 20.49
C GLU A 134 9.27 17.61 20.77
N ASN A 135 9.96 17.03 19.77
CA ASN A 135 11.22 16.29 19.99
C ASN A 135 12.50 16.97 19.51
N VAL A 136 12.40 18.16 18.89
CA VAL A 136 13.60 18.94 18.52
C VAL A 136 14.40 19.30 19.78
N SER A 137 13.73 19.65 20.89
CA SER A 137 14.39 19.93 22.16
C SER A 137 15.09 18.70 22.75
N THR A 138 14.50 17.50 22.60
CA THR A 138 15.05 16.26 23.15
C THR A 138 16.32 15.84 22.42
N LEU A 139 16.36 16.01 21.10
CA LEU A 139 17.56 15.73 20.28
C LEU A 139 18.69 16.73 20.55
N GLU A 140 18.37 18.01 20.74
CA GLU A 140 19.34 19.02 21.14
C GLU A 140 19.93 18.71 22.53
N GLN A 141 19.09 18.33 23.50
CA GLN A 141 19.53 17.94 24.83
C GLN A 141 20.43 16.69 24.84
N ILE A 142 20.10 15.67 24.02
CA ILE A 142 20.92 14.46 23.89
C ILE A 142 22.30 14.80 23.29
N LYS A 143 22.33 15.72 22.31
CA LYS A 143 23.57 16.14 21.67
C LYS A 143 24.45 16.95 22.63
N GLU A 144 23.84 17.81 23.43
CA GLU A 144 24.55 18.59 24.45
C GLU A 144 25.13 17.69 25.55
N LEU A 145 24.37 16.72 26.05
CA LEU A 145 24.86 15.72 27.01
C LEU A 145 26.00 14.87 26.44
N SER A 146 25.92 14.47 25.17
CA SER A 146 26.96 13.68 24.51
C SER A 146 28.28 14.46 24.41
N ASN A 147 28.21 15.75 24.08
CA ASN A 147 29.40 16.61 24.03
C ASN A 147 30.02 16.80 25.43
N GLN A 148 29.20 16.98 26.47
CA GLN A 148 29.69 17.12 27.85
C GLN A 148 30.41 15.85 28.34
N ILE A 149 29.91 14.67 27.99
CA ILE A 149 30.56 13.40 28.32
C ILE A 149 31.93 13.30 27.64
N GLU A 150 32.01 13.65 26.35
CA GLU A 150 33.26 13.60 25.60
C GLU A 150 34.31 14.60 26.14
N GLU A 151 33.88 15.75 26.64
CA GLU A 151 34.77 16.71 27.31
C GLU A 151 35.26 16.20 28.67
N LEU A 152 34.41 15.54 29.46
CA LEU A 152 34.78 14.93 30.74
C LEU A 152 35.78 13.78 30.54
N GLU A 153 35.60 12.94 29.51
CA GLU A 153 36.53 11.87 29.18
C GLU A 153 37.91 12.40 28.76
N LYS A 154 37.99 13.60 28.16
CA LYS A 154 39.27 14.24 27.80
C LYS A 154 40.00 14.87 29.00
N GLN A 155 39.31 15.07 30.12
CA GLN A 155 39.86 15.68 31.34
C GLN A 155 40.34 14.63 32.36
N MET A 156 40.01 13.35 32.16
CA MET A 156 40.48 12.21 32.96
C MET A 156 41.74 11.59 32.38
#